data_AF-A0A0K8SR80-F1
#
_entry.id   AF-A0A0K8SR80-F1
#
_cell.length_a   1.000
_cell.length_b   1.000
_cell.length_c   1.000
_cell.angle_alpha   90.00
_cell.angle_beta   90.00
_cell.angle_gamma   90.00
#
_symmetry.space_group_name_H-M   'P 1'
#
loop_
_entity.id
_entity.type
_entity.pdbx_description
1 polymer ?
#
loop_
_entity_poly.entity_id
_entity_poly.type
_entity_poly.pdbx_seq_one_letter_code
_entity_poly.pdbx_strand_id
1 'polypeptide(L)'
;MRSMYIHQQILDEHSPTLKDRLIALSQNVHSHDWVAENKFLRVLLHLEVARVHLHYGNVQVSEQEIQGALGLLKMEVNLTGAMGRRTQYQRRDIAQLMIDVKIERCDGDPLVEVPPQDFPKTFFSTTTSDFLMSPSPTLGTATTLSSSL
;
A
#
# COMPACT_ATOMS: atom_id res chain seq x y z
N MET A 1 1.97 17.62 19.53
CA MET A 1 2.29 16.21 19.22
C MET A 1 3.71 16.04 18.73
N ARG A 2 4.11 16.60 17.57
CA ARG A 2 5.44 16.40 16.97
C ARG A 2 6.64 16.72 17.89
N SER A 3 6.61 17.83 18.61
CA SER A 3 7.70 18.20 19.53
C SER A 3 7.91 17.18 20.64
N MET A 4 6.84 16.70 21.26
CA MET A 4 6.87 15.67 22.30
C MET A 4 7.30 14.30 21.76
N TYR A 5 6.88 13.97 20.54
CA TYR A 5 7.33 12.75 19.87
C TYR A 5 8.84 12.79 19.59
N ILE A 6 9.37 13.92 19.08
CA ILE A 6 10.82 14.10 18.89
C ILE A 6 11.55 14.00 20.23
N HIS A 7 11.01 14.61 21.29
CA HIS A 7 11.57 14.48 22.64
C HIS A 7 11.68 13.02 23.07
N GLN A 8 10.65 12.20 22.82
CA GLN A 8 10.71 10.76 23.08
C GLN A 8 11.76 10.03 22.22
N GLN A 9 11.99 10.44 20.97
CA GLN A 9 13.00 9.80 20.11
C GLN A 9 14.43 10.07 20.54
N ILE A 10 14.68 11.14 21.29
CA ILE A 10 16.03 11.51 21.77
C ILE A 10 16.38 10.73 23.06
N LEU A 11 15.39 10.23 23.79
CA LEU A 11 15.60 9.44 24.99
C LEU A 11 15.99 8.00 24.62
N ASP A 12 16.92 7.43 25.38
CA ASP A 12 17.35 6.03 25.21
C ASP A 12 16.21 5.04 25.54
N GLU A 13 15.31 5.41 26.44
CA GLU A 13 14.19 4.59 26.90
C GLU A 13 12.82 5.24 26.63
N HIS A 14 11.81 4.38 26.44
CA HIS A 14 10.42 4.81 26.30
C HIS A 14 9.87 5.39 27.61
N SER A 15 9.53 6.68 27.60
CA SER A 15 8.97 7.36 28.76
C SER A 15 7.45 7.15 28.81
N PRO A 16 6.92 6.50 29.87
CA PRO A 16 5.48 6.31 30.02
C PRO A 16 4.75 7.64 30.24
N THR A 17 5.40 8.61 30.89
CA THR A 17 4.80 9.93 31.13
C THR A 17 4.63 10.73 29.83
N LEU A 18 5.57 10.60 28.88
CA LEU A 18 5.43 11.21 27.55
C LEU A 18 4.35 10.51 26.73
N LYS A 19 4.25 9.18 26.82
CA LYS A 19 3.18 8.39 26.19
C LYS A 19 1.81 8.88 26.64
N ASP A 20 1.58 8.93 27.95
CA ASP A 20 0.28 9.30 28.52
C ASP A 20 -0.11 10.74 28.13
N ARG A 21 0.87 11.66 28.14
CA ARG A 21 0.63 13.04 27.67
C ARG A 21 0.32 13.11 26.17
N LEU A 22 1.00 12.32 25.33
CA LEU A 22 0.72 12.27 23.90
C LEU A 22 -0.70 11.74 23.64
N ILE A 23 -1.11 10.68 24.35
CA ILE A 23 -2.46 10.12 24.25
C ILE A 23 -3.50 11.15 24.71
N ALA A 24 -3.32 11.78 25.87
CA ALA A 24 -4.22 12.82 26.36
C ALA A 24 -4.31 14.01 25.38
N LEU A 25 -3.18 14.45 24.82
CA LEU A 25 -3.15 15.51 23.83
C LEU A 25 -3.88 15.11 22.54
N SER A 26 -3.74 13.87 22.08
CA SER A 26 -4.46 13.38 20.89
C SER A 26 -5.97 13.40 21.09
N GLN A 27 -6.45 12.96 22.26
CA GLN A 27 -7.88 12.98 22.61
C GLN A 27 -8.40 14.41 22.70
N ASN A 28 -7.62 15.32 23.29
CA ASN A 28 -7.96 16.73 23.36
C ASN A 28 -8.04 17.37 21.96
N VAL A 29 -7.09 17.10 21.06
CA VAL A 29 -7.16 17.62 19.69
C VAL A 29 -8.36 17.04 18.95
N HIS A 30 -8.65 15.74 19.12
CA HIS A 30 -9.79 15.10 18.50
C HIS A 30 -11.14 15.70 18.95
N SER A 31 -11.24 16.22 20.17
CA SER A 31 -12.50 16.79 20.68
C SER A 31 -12.84 18.19 20.13
N HIS A 32 -11.99 18.79 19.30
CA HIS A 32 -12.25 20.12 18.76
C HIS A 32 -12.96 20.07 17.40
N ASP A 33 -13.97 20.92 17.22
CA ASP A 33 -14.80 20.96 16.00
C ASP A 33 -14.01 21.31 14.73
N TRP A 34 -13.01 22.20 14.83
CA TRP A 34 -12.19 22.59 13.67
C TRP A 34 -11.39 21.43 13.06
N VAL A 35 -11.10 20.39 13.85
CA VAL A 35 -10.51 19.15 13.32
C VAL A 35 -11.58 18.36 12.57
N ALA A 36 -12.77 18.21 13.16
CA ALA A 36 -13.87 17.44 12.57
C ALA A 36 -14.34 18.02 11.23
N GLU A 37 -14.32 19.35 11.08
CA GLU A 37 -14.73 20.07 9.87
C GLU A 37 -13.76 19.87 8.69
N ASN A 38 -12.47 19.64 8.95
CA ASN A 38 -11.46 19.55 7.90
C ASN A 38 -10.96 18.11 7.72
N LYS A 39 -11.35 17.48 6.60
CA LYS A 39 -10.91 16.14 6.20
C LYS A 39 -9.40 15.94 6.29
N PHE A 40 -8.60 16.89 5.80
CA PHE A 40 -7.14 16.75 5.79
C PHE A 40 -6.56 16.80 7.20
N LEU A 41 -7.11 17.63 8.09
CA LEU A 41 -6.68 17.68 9.49
C LEU A 41 -7.00 16.37 10.23
N ARG A 42 -8.16 15.76 9.95
CA ARG A 42 -8.52 14.44 10.50
C ARG A 42 -7.54 13.37 10.05
N VAL A 43 -7.23 13.32 8.75
CA VAL A 43 -6.25 12.39 8.19
C VAL A 43 -4.88 12.58 8.85
N LEU A 44 -4.43 13.83 8.97
CA LEU A 44 -3.15 14.13 9.64
C LEU A 44 -3.15 13.70 11.11
N LEU A 45 -4.25 13.93 11.83
CA LEU A 45 -4.38 13.51 13.22
C LEU A 45 -4.30 11.98 13.34
N HIS A 46 -5.07 11.23 12.55
CA HIS A 46 -5.01 9.76 12.52
C HIS A 46 -3.57 9.27 12.27
N LEU A 47 -2.85 9.85 11.32
CA LEU A 47 -1.46 9.47 11.04
C LEU A 47 -0.50 9.80 12.19
N GLU A 48 -0.69 10.93 12.88
CA GLU A 48 0.12 11.27 14.05
C GLU A 48 -0.14 10.32 15.22
N VAL A 49 -1.40 9.97 15.48
CA VAL A 49 -1.78 9.02 16.53
C VAL A 49 -1.24 7.63 16.19
N ALA A 50 -1.43 7.17 14.95
CA ALA A 50 -0.89 5.91 14.46
C ALA A 50 0.62 5.81 14.69
N ARG A 51 1.38 6.87 14.37
CA ARG A 51 2.83 6.92 14.55
C ARG A 51 3.24 6.81 16.02
N VAL A 52 2.52 7.49 16.92
CA VAL A 52 2.78 7.41 18.36
C VAL A 52 2.53 5.98 18.85
N HIS A 53 1.38 5.39 18.52
CA HIS A 53 1.05 4.02 18.93
C HIS A 53 2.04 2.99 18.40
N LEU A 54 2.45 3.11 17.13
CA LEU A 54 3.46 2.22 16.54
C LEU A 54 4.80 2.33 17.26
N HIS A 55 5.21 3.54 17.63
CA HIS A 55 6.46 3.77 18.35
C HIS A 55 6.49 3.12 19.74
N TYR A 56 5.34 3.01 20.41
CA TYR A 56 5.21 2.30 21.69
C TYR A 56 4.79 0.83 21.56
N GLY A 57 4.87 0.24 20.35
CA GLY A 57 4.57 -1.17 20.11
C GLY A 57 3.07 -1.53 20.04
N ASN A 58 2.17 -0.54 20.07
CA ASN A 58 0.73 -0.74 19.98
C ASN A 58 0.28 -0.88 18.52
N VAL A 59 0.66 -1.97 17.86
CA VAL A 59 0.44 -2.18 16.41
C VAL A 59 -1.05 -2.18 16.05
N GLN A 60 -1.90 -2.86 16.83
CA GLN A 60 -3.33 -2.96 16.54
C GLN A 60 -4.03 -1.60 16.51
N VAL A 61 -3.71 -0.73 17.48
CA VAL A 61 -4.28 0.62 17.53
C VAL A 61 -3.73 1.48 16.39
N SER A 62 -2.44 1.35 16.09
CA SER A 62 -1.83 2.04 14.97
C SER A 62 -2.50 1.67 13.64
N GLU A 63 -2.77 0.39 13.43
CA GLU A 63 -3.45 -0.12 12.24
C GLU A 63 -4.88 0.44 12.13
N GLN A 64 -5.65 0.48 13.22
CA GLN A 64 -6.99 1.08 13.22
C GLN A 64 -6.98 2.55 12.82
N GLU A 65 -6.02 3.33 13.35
CA GLU A 65 -5.85 4.74 13.01
C GLU A 65 -5.45 4.93 11.53
N ILE A 66 -4.57 4.08 11.02
CA ILE A 66 -4.20 4.07 9.59
C ILE A 66 -5.42 3.75 8.73
N GLN A 67 -6.20 2.72 9.08
CA GLN A 67 -7.43 2.37 8.36
C GLN A 67 -8.46 3.51 8.40
N GLY A 68 -8.57 4.23 9.51
CA GLY A 68 -9.38 5.45 9.62
C GLY A 68 -8.94 6.53 8.63
N ALA A 69 -7.62 6.81 8.54
CA ALA A 69 -7.07 7.74 7.57
C ALA A 69 -7.32 7.29 6.11
N LEU A 70 -7.11 6.01 5.81
CA LEU A 70 -7.33 5.42 4.49
C LEU A 70 -8.81 5.49 4.08
N GLY A 71 -9.74 5.20 5.00
CA GLY A 71 -11.17 5.33 4.78
C GLY A 71 -11.60 6.76 4.45
N LEU A 72 -11.01 7.77 5.12
CA LEU A 72 -11.26 9.17 4.77
C LEU A 72 -10.75 9.49 3.37
N LEU A 73 -9.60 8.96 2.98
CA LEU A 73 -9.00 9.19 1.66
C LEU A 73 -9.63 8.34 0.55
N LYS A 74 -10.51 7.39 0.87
CA LYS A 74 -11.02 6.37 -0.07
C LYS A 74 -9.88 5.65 -0.79
N MET A 75 -8.87 5.29 -0.02
CA MET A 75 -7.67 4.62 -0.48
C MET A 75 -7.59 3.23 0.15
N GLU A 76 -7.25 2.23 -0.65
CA GLU A 76 -6.96 0.87 -0.20
C GLU A 76 -5.45 0.64 -0.35
N VAL A 77 -4.81 0.13 0.69
CA VAL A 77 -3.38 -0.16 0.70
C VAL A 77 -3.16 -1.60 1.13
N ASN A 78 -2.51 -2.39 0.26
CA ASN A 78 -2.22 -3.79 0.51
C ASN A 78 -0.72 -4.05 0.41
N LEU A 79 -0.19 -4.83 1.36
CA LEU A 79 1.18 -5.33 1.29
C LEU A 79 1.20 -6.62 0.48
N THR A 80 1.90 -6.62 -0.64
CA THR A 80 1.95 -7.75 -1.58
C THR A 80 3.39 -8.16 -1.89
N GLY A 81 3.58 -9.41 -2.28
CA GLY A 81 4.86 -9.91 -2.77
C GLY A 81 4.86 -9.97 -4.29
N ALA A 82 5.94 -9.50 -4.93
CA ALA A 82 6.12 -9.59 -6.38
C ALA A 82 7.56 -9.98 -6.73
N MET A 83 7.75 -10.62 -7.87
CA MET A 83 9.09 -10.86 -8.42
C MET A 83 9.52 -9.66 -9.25
N GLY A 84 10.73 -9.16 -9.02
CA GLY A 84 11.26 -8.08 -9.84
C GLY A 84 12.75 -7.82 -9.67
N ARG A 85 13.26 -6.88 -10.45
CA ARG A 85 14.65 -6.39 -10.40
C ARG A 85 14.68 -5.01 -9.80
N ARG A 86 15.50 -4.76 -8.77
CA ARG A 86 15.63 -3.43 -8.15
C ARG A 86 16.54 -2.50 -8.95
N THR A 87 17.48 -3.05 -9.71
CA THR A 87 18.44 -2.28 -10.50
C THR A 87 18.57 -2.86 -11.89
N GLN A 88 18.99 -2.03 -12.85
CA GLN A 88 19.21 -2.45 -14.24
C GLN A 88 20.30 -3.52 -14.39
N TYR A 89 21.21 -3.63 -13.43
CA TYR A 89 22.33 -4.59 -13.44
C TYR A 89 21.96 -5.95 -12.84
N GLN A 90 20.77 -6.07 -12.24
CA GLN A 90 20.33 -7.31 -11.65
C GLN A 90 19.96 -8.32 -12.74
N ARG A 91 20.64 -9.48 -12.75
CA ARG A 91 20.47 -10.51 -13.81
C ARG A 91 19.26 -11.42 -13.63
N ARG A 92 18.74 -11.52 -12.40
CA ARG A 92 17.62 -12.42 -12.05
C ARG A 92 16.59 -11.65 -11.23
N ASP A 93 15.33 -11.96 -11.44
CA ASP A 93 14.25 -11.44 -10.61
C ASP A 93 14.36 -12.06 -9.20
N ILE A 94 14.18 -11.21 -8.18
CA ILE A 94 14.14 -11.63 -6.77
C ILE A 94 12.78 -11.28 -6.19
N ALA A 95 12.38 -11.99 -5.13
CA ALA A 95 11.18 -11.65 -4.38
C ALA A 95 11.34 -10.25 -3.75
N GLN A 96 10.34 -9.41 -3.94
CA GLN A 96 10.28 -8.06 -3.40
C GLN A 96 8.94 -7.85 -2.69
N LEU A 97 9.00 -7.08 -1.61
CA LEU A 97 7.83 -6.59 -0.92
C LEU A 97 7.38 -5.29 -1.60
N MET A 98 6.12 -5.24 -2.00
CA MET A 98 5.50 -4.12 -2.68
C MET A 98 4.25 -3.66 -1.93
N ILE A 99 3.93 -2.39 -2.11
CA ILE A 99 2.69 -1.80 -1.61
C ILE A 99 1.81 -1.57 -2.82
N ASP A 100 0.69 -2.29 -2.88
CA ASP A 100 -0.38 -2.05 -3.85
C ASP A 100 -1.32 -0.98 -3.30
N VAL A 101 -1.54 0.08 -4.07
CA VAL A 101 -2.34 1.24 -3.67
C VAL A 101 -3.45 1.45 -4.69
N LYS A 102 -4.70 1.34 -4.23
CA LYS A 102 -5.88 1.66 -5.05
C LYS A 102 -6.53 2.93 -4.49
N ILE A 103 -6.87 3.84 -5.39
CA ILE A 103 -7.49 5.12 -5.04
C ILE A 103 -8.81 5.20 -5.80
N GLU A 104 -9.92 5.36 -5.09
CA GLU A 104 -11.20 5.68 -5.72
C GLU A 104 -11.19 7.15 -6.14
N ARG A 105 -10.88 7.41 -7.41
CA ARG A 105 -10.92 8.76 -7.96
C ARG A 105 -12.37 9.20 -8.16
N CYS A 106 -12.68 10.44 -7.80
CA CYS A 106 -13.86 11.12 -8.33
C CYS A 106 -13.48 11.80 -9.65
N ASP A 107 -14.38 11.80 -10.63
CA ASP A 107 -14.18 12.44 -11.93
C ASP A 107 -13.86 13.93 -11.75
N GLY A 108 -12.60 14.34 -11.92
CA GLY A 108 -12.18 15.74 -11.84
C GLY A 108 -10.78 16.02 -11.27
N ASP A 109 -10.12 15.04 -10.67
CA ASP A 109 -8.75 15.25 -10.14
C ASP A 109 -7.73 15.28 -11.31
N PRO A 110 -6.93 16.35 -11.45
CA PRO A 110 -5.95 16.43 -12.52
C PRO A 110 -4.92 15.31 -12.36
N LEU A 111 -4.69 14.57 -13.46
CA LEU A 111 -3.60 13.62 -13.57
C LEU A 111 -2.29 14.39 -13.40
N VAL A 112 -1.67 14.29 -12.22
CA VAL A 112 -0.25 14.62 -12.10
C VAL A 112 0.47 13.47 -12.79
N GLU A 113 0.82 13.67 -14.05
CA GLU A 113 1.76 12.78 -14.73
C GLU A 113 3.09 12.88 -13.99
N VAL A 114 3.37 11.86 -13.19
CA VAL A 114 4.68 11.70 -12.59
C VAL A 114 5.63 11.41 -13.75
N PRO A 115 6.66 12.25 -13.97
CA PRO A 115 7.66 11.96 -15.00
C PRO A 115 8.22 10.56 -14.76
N PRO A 116 8.63 9.82 -15.80
CA PRO A 116 9.13 8.46 -15.66
C PRO A 116 10.34 8.48 -14.72
N GLN A 117 10.08 8.22 -13.44
CA GLN A 117 11.12 8.03 -12.45
C GLN A 117 11.78 6.68 -12.77
N ASP A 118 13.08 6.58 -12.51
CA ASP A 118 13.90 5.37 -12.62
C ASP A 118 13.47 4.30 -11.58
N PHE A 119 12.17 4.11 -11.38
CA PHE A 119 11.65 2.99 -10.65
C PHE A 119 11.97 1.71 -11.42
N PRO A 120 12.28 0.62 -10.70
CA PRO A 120 12.48 -0.67 -11.31
C PRO A 120 11.30 -1.03 -12.22
N LYS A 121 11.61 -1.35 -13.48
CA LYS A 121 10.67 -1.66 -14.56
C LYS A 121 9.94 -2.97 -14.30
N THR A 122 9.02 -3.00 -13.36
CA THR A 122 8.12 -4.14 -13.13
C THR A 122 6.79 -3.56 -12.68
N PHE A 123 5.73 -3.71 -13.50
CA PHE A 123 4.31 -3.35 -13.26
C PHE A 123 3.70 -2.12 -13.97
N PHE A 124 3.95 -1.94 -15.27
CA PHE A 124 2.97 -1.27 -16.14
C PHE A 124 2.77 -2.03 -17.47
N SER A 125 2.45 -3.33 -17.42
CA SER A 125 2.01 -4.04 -18.63
C SER A 125 1.25 -5.33 -18.29
N THR A 126 0.00 -5.22 -17.89
CA THR A 126 -1.00 -6.29 -18.09
C THR A 126 -2.38 -5.66 -18.25
N THR A 127 -2.57 -4.98 -19.37
CA THR A 127 -3.91 -4.74 -19.92
C THR A 127 -4.09 -5.65 -21.13
N THR A 128 -4.77 -6.77 -20.88
CA THR A 128 -5.76 -7.41 -21.76
C THR A 128 -5.42 -7.47 -23.26
N SER A 129 -4.78 -8.56 -23.72
CA SER A 129 -5.05 -9.13 -25.07
C SER A 129 -4.51 -10.54 -25.34
N ASP A 130 -3.70 -11.16 -24.47
CA ASP A 130 -3.09 -12.48 -24.76
C ASP A 130 -3.96 -13.72 -24.41
N PHE A 131 -5.29 -13.57 -24.31
CA PHE A 131 -6.21 -14.71 -24.15
C PHE A 131 -6.99 -15.01 -25.44
N LEU A 132 -6.27 -15.22 -26.55
CA LEU A 132 -6.80 -15.94 -27.72
C LEU A 132 -5.68 -16.77 -28.35
N MET A 133 -5.36 -17.90 -27.73
CA MET A 133 -4.63 -18.98 -28.41
C MET A 133 -5.64 -20.04 -28.86
N SER A 134 -6.14 -19.91 -30.09
CA SER A 134 -6.89 -20.99 -30.76
C SER A 134 -5.96 -22.16 -31.07
N PRO A 135 -6.34 -23.43 -30.83
CA PRO A 135 -5.57 -24.55 -31.35
C PRO A 135 -6.06 -24.90 -32.75
N SER A 136 -5.21 -24.69 -33.75
CA SER A 136 -5.30 -25.31 -35.07
C SER A 136 -4.73 -26.74 -35.02
N PRO A 137 -5.46 -27.79 -35.45
CA PRO A 137 -4.88 -29.11 -35.65
C PRO A 137 -4.69 -29.35 -37.15
N THR A 138 -3.45 -29.56 -37.59
CA THR A 138 -3.15 -30.14 -38.90
C THR A 138 -2.45 -31.49 -38.73
N LEU A 139 -3.16 -32.55 -39.19
CA LEU A 139 -2.72 -33.57 -40.14
C LEU A 139 -1.32 -34.18 -39.92
N GLY A 140 -1.07 -35.47 -39.77
CA GLY A 140 -1.83 -36.70 -39.94
C GLY A 140 -0.81 -37.81 -40.24
N THR A 141 -1.05 -39.06 -39.84
CA THR A 141 -0.45 -40.24 -40.49
C THR A 141 -1.42 -41.40 -40.42
N ALA A 142 -1.70 -41.94 -41.60
CA ALA A 142 -2.59 -43.04 -41.88
C ALA A 142 -1.87 -44.41 -41.70
N THR A 143 -2.67 -45.48 -41.57
CA THR A 143 -2.73 -46.62 -42.53
C THR A 143 -2.87 -48.00 -41.84
N THR A 144 -4.08 -48.60 -42.00
CA THR A 144 -4.42 -50.04 -42.18
C THR A 144 -4.23 -51.01 -40.99
N LEU A 145 -5.05 -52.05 -40.76
CA LEU A 145 -5.73 -52.99 -41.67
C LEU A 145 -7.06 -53.49 -41.08
N SER A 146 -8.05 -53.69 -41.95
CA SER A 146 -9.27 -54.46 -41.74
C SER A 146 -9.03 -55.91 -42.21
N SER A 147 -9.41 -56.90 -41.39
CA SER A 147 -9.71 -58.25 -41.85
C SER A 147 -10.68 -58.97 -40.89
N SER A 148 -11.92 -59.12 -41.35
CA SER A 148 -12.81 -60.27 -41.24
C SER A 148 -12.94 -61.05 -39.91
N LEU A 149 -14.14 -61.02 -39.33
CA LEU A 149 -15.05 -62.18 -39.17
C LEU A 149 -16.48 -61.70 -38.88
#